data_AF-A0A6V8KVN4-F1
#
_entry.id   AF-A0A6V8KVN4-F1
#
_cell.length_a   1.000
_cell.length_b   1.000
_cell.length_c   1.000
_cell.angle_alpha   90.00
_cell.angle_beta   90.00
_cell.angle_gamma   90.00
#
_symmetry.space_group_name_H-M   'P 1'
#
loop_
_entity.id
_entity.type
_entity.pdbx_description
1 polymer ?
#
loop_
_entity_poly.entity_id
_entity_poly.type
_entity_poly.pdbx_seq_one_letter_code
_entity_poly.pdbx_strand_id
1 'polypeptide(L)'
;MAGLRAGRVWVDHGQLVDGIDVRLTAATGHRGATLGGRLRVRRGQRLTLQVTVTTSARPNYHGELPARVPRRPARAAAARAW
;
A
#
# COMPACT_ATOMS: atom_id res chain seq x y z
N MET A 1 3.71 18.50 -12.84
CA MET A 1 4.67 17.36 -12.76
C MET A 1 5.26 17.09 -11.37
N ALA A 2 5.21 18.00 -10.39
CA ALA A 2 5.88 17.80 -9.10
C ALA A 2 5.37 16.59 -8.29
N GLY A 3 4.06 16.28 -8.31
CA GLY A 3 3.48 15.14 -7.60
C GLY A 3 3.99 13.78 -8.10
N LEU A 4 4.09 13.62 -9.42
CA LEU A 4 4.67 12.44 -10.07
C LEU A 4 6.14 12.28 -9.67
N ARG A 5 6.94 13.35 -9.79
CA ARG A 5 8.37 13.34 -9.43
C ARG A 5 8.59 13.06 -7.94
N ALA A 6 7.67 13.50 -7.10
CA ALA A 6 7.70 13.23 -5.67
C ALA A 6 7.13 11.86 -5.28
N GLY A 7 6.70 11.03 -6.25
CA GLY A 7 6.17 9.69 -5.98
C GLY A 7 4.82 9.69 -5.24
N ARG A 8 4.05 10.78 -5.32
CA ARG A 8 2.73 10.92 -4.68
C ARG A 8 1.57 10.45 -5.55
N VAL A 9 1.87 9.91 -6.73
CA VAL A 9 0.90 9.47 -7.73
C VAL A 9 1.15 8.00 -8.01
N TRP A 10 0.07 7.26 -8.21
CA TRP A 10 0.08 5.88 -8.69
C TRP A 10 -0.65 5.86 -10.04
N VAL A 11 -0.38 4.84 -10.86
CA VAL A 11 -1.03 4.68 -12.16
C VAL A 11 -1.44 3.22 -12.31
N ASP A 12 -2.74 3.00 -12.54
CA ASP A 12 -3.26 1.73 -13.01
C ASP A 12 -3.21 1.69 -14.53
N HIS A 13 -2.66 0.61 -15.09
CA HIS A 13 -2.67 0.37 -16.53
C HIS A 13 -3.75 -0.65 -16.93
N GLY A 14 -4.32 -1.39 -15.97
CA GLY A 14 -5.28 -2.46 -16.22
C GLY A 14 -6.75 -2.08 -15.97
N GLN A 15 -7.02 -0.91 -15.37
CA GLN A 15 -8.36 -0.44 -14.96
C GLN A 15 -9.08 -1.39 -13.98
N LEU A 16 -8.32 -2.14 -13.19
CA LEU A 16 -8.84 -3.08 -12.21
C LEU A 16 -8.88 -2.49 -10.80
N VAL A 17 -8.24 -1.34 -10.58
CA VAL A 17 -8.17 -0.66 -9.28
C VAL A 17 -8.67 0.77 -9.44
N ASP A 18 -9.66 1.15 -8.64
CA ASP A 18 -10.19 2.52 -8.60
C ASP A 18 -9.39 3.40 -7.65
N GLY A 19 -8.70 2.80 -6.67
CA GLY A 19 -7.93 3.56 -5.70
C GLY A 19 -6.97 2.71 -4.87
N ILE A 20 -5.88 3.34 -4.46
CA ILE A 20 -4.93 2.81 -3.49
C ILE A 20 -4.67 3.84 -2.40
N ASP A 21 -4.78 3.43 -1.14
CA ASP A 21 -4.32 4.20 0.03
C ASP A 21 -3.19 3.41 0.69
N VAL A 22 -2.02 4.05 0.78
CA VAL A 22 -0.81 3.45 1.32
C VAL A 22 -0.37 4.23 2.54
N ARG A 23 -0.25 3.54 3.67
CA ARG A 23 0.18 4.10 4.94
C ARG A 23 1.28 3.26 5.56
N LEU A 24 2.41 3.89 5.86
CA LEU A 24 3.51 3.30 6.60
C LEU A 24 3.53 3.89 8.02
N THR A 25 3.42 3.04 9.03
CA THR A 25 3.48 3.44 10.44
C THR A 25 4.55 2.66 11.19
N ALA A 26 5.07 3.24 12.26
CA ALA A 26 5.94 2.55 13.20
C ALA A 26 5.17 2.21 14.48
N ALA A 27 5.52 1.12 15.15
CA ALA A 27 4.79 0.63 16.33
C ALA A 27 4.64 1.66 17.47
N THR A 28 5.58 2.60 17.59
CA THR A 28 5.68 3.56 18.70
C THR A 28 5.56 5.03 18.26
N GLY A 29 4.88 5.34 17.15
CA GLY A 29 4.78 6.71 16.65
C GLY A 29 3.41 7.09 16.10
N HIS A 30 3.02 8.35 16.32
CA HIS A 30 1.79 8.93 15.79
C HIS A 30 1.91 9.44 14.34
N ARG A 31 3.13 9.60 13.81
CA ARG A 31 3.37 10.09 12.44
C ARG A 31 3.79 8.95 11.54
N GLY A 32 2.98 8.69 10.51
CA GLY A 32 3.30 7.77 9.42
C GLY A 32 3.76 8.49 8.16
N ALA A 33 4.03 7.73 7.11
CA ALA A 33 4.29 8.26 5.76
C ALA A 33 3.30 7.65 4.76
N THR A 34 2.96 8.41 3.73
CA THR A 34 2.17 7.96 2.57
C THR A 34 3.06 7.86 1.33
N LEU A 35 2.47 7.55 0.16
CA LEU A 35 3.19 7.58 -1.12
C LEU A 35 4.02 8.87 -1.27
N GLY A 36 5.27 8.71 -1.68
CA GLY A 36 6.23 9.82 -1.84
C GLY A 36 6.80 10.40 -0.54
N GLY A 37 6.31 9.97 0.62
CA GLY A 37 6.80 10.36 1.93
C GLY A 37 8.00 9.53 2.38
N ARG A 38 8.64 9.97 3.47
CA ARG A 38 9.71 9.23 4.16
C ARG A 38 9.40 9.16 5.64
N LEU A 39 9.59 7.98 6.23
CA LEU A 39 9.48 7.76 7.67
C LEU A 39 10.88 7.51 8.24
N ARG A 40 11.32 8.36 9.18
CA ARG A 40 12.56 8.13 9.94
C ARG A 40 12.26 7.17 11.09
N VAL A 41 13.07 6.13 11.22
CA VAL A 41 12.87 5.04 12.20
C VAL A 41 14.21 4.65 12.81
N ARG A 42 14.18 4.00 13.98
CA ARG A 42 15.38 3.43 14.60
C ARG A 42 15.64 2.03 14.05
N ARG A 43 16.91 1.60 14.05
CA ARG A 43 17.27 0.22 13.70
C ARG A 43 16.51 -0.75 14.61
N GLY A 44 15.96 -1.82 14.03
CA GLY A 44 15.17 -2.82 14.75
C GLY A 44 13.71 -2.43 15.04
N GLN A 45 13.27 -1.22 14.67
CA GLN A 45 11.90 -0.80 14.90
C GLN A 45 10.93 -1.52 13.96
N ARG A 46 9.88 -2.13 14.52
CA ARG A 46 8.82 -2.78 13.73
C ARG A 46 7.96 -1.73 13.02
N LEU A 47 7.77 -1.93 11.73
CA LEU A 47 6.92 -1.11 10.86
C LEU A 47 5.71 -1.90 10.36
N THR A 48 4.62 -1.19 10.10
CA THR A 48 3.42 -1.72 9.48
C THR A 48 3.15 -0.93 8.21
N LEU A 49 3.16 -1.62 7.06
CA LEU A 49 2.66 -1.09 5.80
C LEU A 49 1.22 -1.55 5.62
N GLN A 50 0.28 -0.61 5.63
CA GLN A 50 -1.10 -0.86 5.28
C GLN A 50 -1.35 -0.36 3.87
N VAL A 51 -1.89 -1.25 3.03
CA VAL A 51 -2.35 -0.93 1.68
C VAL A 51 -3.83 -1.28 1.61
N THR A 52 -4.65 -0.27 1.39
CA THR A 52 -6.07 -0.44 1.07
C THR A 52 -6.23 -0.29 -0.43
N VAL A 53 -6.82 -1.30 -1.06
CA VAL A 53 -7.10 -1.32 -2.49
C VAL A 53 -8.61 -1.29 -2.68
N THR A 54 -9.08 -0.32 -3.46
CA THR A 54 -10.46 -0.28 -3.95
C THR A 54 -10.48 -0.90 -5.34
N THR A 55 -11.10 -2.07 -5.48
CA THR A 55 -11.26 -2.75 -6.77
C THR A 55 -12.27 -2.02 -7.64
N SER A 56 -12.01 -1.98 -8.95
CA SER A 56 -12.96 -1.45 -9.93
C SER A 56 -14.28 -2.23 -9.91
N ALA A 57 -15.38 -1.50 -10.07
CA ALA A 57 -16.72 -2.07 -10.26
C ALA A 57 -17.11 -2.24 -11.74
N ARG A 58 -16.21 -1.90 -12.68
CA ARG A 58 -16.46 -1.93 -14.12
C ARG A 58 -15.48 -2.85 -14.82
N PRO A 59 -15.89 -3.54 -15.89
CA PRO A 59 -14.94 -4.30 -16.70
C PRO A 59 -13.88 -3.37 -17.29
N ASN A 60 -12.64 -3.85 -17.39
CA ASN A 60 -11.60 -3.17 -18.15
C ASN A 60 -11.83 -3.33 -19.67
N TYR A 61 -10.93 -2.77 -20.49
CA TYR A 61 -11.00 -2.91 -21.95
C TYR A 61 -10.85 -4.35 -22.48
N HIS A 62 -10.40 -5.30 -21.64
CA HIS A 62 -10.38 -6.73 -21.96
C HIS A 62 -11.63 -7.48 -21.45
N GLY A 63 -12.62 -6.77 -20.90
CA GLY A 63 -13.85 -7.36 -20.37
C GLY A 63 -13.70 -8.01 -18.99
N GLU A 64 -12.57 -7.83 -18.31
CA GLU A 64 -12.28 -8.46 -17.03
C GLU A 64 -12.82 -7.63 -15.86
N LEU A 65 -13.43 -8.30 -14.89
CA LEU A 65 -13.81 -7.71 -13.59
C LEU A 65 -12.86 -8.21 -12.49
N PRO A 66 -12.44 -7.34 -11.55
CA PRO A 66 -11.60 -7.76 -10.44
C PRO A 66 -12.32 -8.78 -9.55
N ALA A 67 -11.73 -9.97 -9.38
CA ALA A 67 -12.22 -10.95 -8.42
C ALA A 67 -11.67 -10.63 -7.02
N ARG A 68 -12.55 -10.63 -6.01
CA ARG A 68 -12.14 -10.44 -4.61
C ARG A 68 -11.45 -11.71 -4.11
N VAL A 69 -10.15 -11.61 -3.82
CA VAL A 69 -9.41 -12.72 -3.21
C VAL A 69 -9.69 -12.77 -1.69
N PRO A 70 -9.97 -13.95 -1.10
CA PRO A 70 -10.16 -14.09 0.34
C PRO A 70 -8.94 -13.55 1.12
N ARG A 71 -9.18 -12.77 2.19
CA ARG A 71 -8.12 -12.29 3.08
C ARG A 71 -7.42 -13.49 3.72
N ARG A 72 -6.17 -13.74 3.33
CA ARG A 72 -5.29 -14.61 4.11
C ARG A 72 -4.94 -13.89 5.42
N PRO A 73 -4.94 -14.58 6.57
CA PRO A 73 -4.49 -13.99 7.82
C PRO A 73 -3.05 -13.51 7.65
N ALA A 74 -2.78 -12.27 8.09
CA ALA A 74 -1.44 -11.72 8.03
C ALA A 74 -0.51 -12.62 8.85
N ARG A 75 0.45 -13.28 8.19
CA ARG A 75 1.53 -13.95 8.91
C ARG A 75 2.27 -12.87 9.69
N ALA A 76 2.25 -12.96 11.02
CA ALA A 76 3.16 -12.19 11.84
C ALA A 76 4.57 -12.50 11.33
N ALA A 77 5.24 -11.51 10.74
CA ALA A 77 6.62 -11.65 10.33
C ALA A 77 7.41 -12.00 11.59
N ALA A 78 7.81 -13.27 11.71
CA ALA A 78 8.65 -13.73 12.79
C ALA A 78 9.93 -12.91 12.72
N ALA A 79 10.13 -12.04 13.70
CA ALA A 79 11.35 -11.31 13.89
C ALA A 79 12.45 -12.34 14.14
N ARG A 80 13.20 -12.70 13.08
CA ARG A 80 14.45 -13.42 13.26
C ARG A 80 15.43 -12.43 13.88
N ALA A 81 15.71 -12.66 15.16
CA ALA A 81 16.77 -12.01 15.90
C ALA A 81 18.10 -12.21 15.16
N TRP A 82 18.75 -11.10 14.83
CA TRP A 82 20.17 -11.00 14.55
C TRP A 82 20.70 -9.86 15.42
#